data_AF-D6PNY4-F1
#
_entry.id   AF-D6PNY4-F1
#
_cell.length_a   1.000
_cell.length_b   1.000
_cell.length_c   1.000
_cell.angle_alpha   90.00
_cell.angle_beta   90.00
_cell.angle_gamma   90.00
#
_symmetry.space_group_name_H-M   'P 1'
#
loop_
_entity.id
_entity.type
_entity.pdbx_description
1 polymer ?
#
loop_
_entity_poly.entity_id
_entity_poly.type
_entity_poly.pdbx_seq_one_letter_code
_entity_poly.pdbx_strand_id
1 'polypeptide(L)'
;IQVVGITEEGAFLEAASNVIPFASPLHSVFIRAPASPLYVPVTTIMEKILGPVSIGLLRLASTDVRINPVVRFNYFSDPQDLERCVNGTRKIGEILRSRAMQDFMIREWFGNRRFRFVGAPLPVDQSNDLVMADFCRRTVSTIWHYHGGAVVGKVVDTDLKV
;
A
#
# COMPACT_ATOMS: atom_id res chain seq x y z
N ILE A 1 -6.10 -7.19 8.25
CA ILE A 1 -5.43 -5.89 8.43
C ILE A 1 -5.66 -5.45 9.86
N GLN A 2 -4.64 -4.94 10.53
CA GLN A 2 -4.73 -4.33 11.86
C GLN A 2 -4.09 -2.94 11.81
N VAL A 3 -4.76 -1.95 12.42
CA VAL A 3 -4.17 -0.63 12.65
C VAL A 3 -3.17 -0.77 13.80
N VAL A 4 -1.91 -0.45 13.54
CA VAL A 4 -0.82 -0.58 14.53
C VAL A 4 -0.40 0.76 15.11
N GLY A 5 -0.80 1.87 14.49
CA GLY A 5 -0.54 3.22 15.00
C GLY A 5 -1.17 4.30 14.12
N ILE A 6 -1.29 5.49 14.68
CA ILE A 6 -1.75 6.70 13.98
C ILE A 6 -0.75 7.79 14.31
N THR A 7 -0.22 8.49 13.31
CA THR A 7 0.72 9.60 13.51
C THR A 7 -0.01 10.92 13.74
N GLU A 8 0.66 11.91 14.33
CA GLU A 8 0.10 13.25 14.53
C GLU A 8 -0.22 13.94 13.20
N GLU A 9 0.51 13.60 12.13
CA GLU A 9 0.31 14.10 10.76
C GLU A 9 -0.84 13.39 10.01
N GLY A 10 -1.55 12.45 10.66
CA GLY A 10 -2.73 11.79 10.10
C GLY A 10 -2.42 10.60 9.19
N ALA A 11 -1.25 9.97 9.35
CA ALA A 11 -0.95 8.70 8.69
C ALA A 11 -1.39 7.52 9.56
N PHE A 12 -2.23 6.65 9.02
CA PHE A 12 -2.63 5.39 9.67
C PHE A 12 -1.67 4.30 9.24
N LEU A 13 -0.95 3.75 10.21
CA LEU A 13 -0.04 2.64 9.97
C LEU A 13 -0.81 1.35 10.17
N GLU A 14 -0.84 0.52 9.13
CA GLU A 14 -1.59 -0.72 9.10
C GLU A 14 -0.66 -1.89 8.76
N ALA A 15 -0.97 -3.06 9.28
CA ALA A 15 -0.21 -4.27 9.00
C ALA A 15 -1.13 -5.43 8.60
N ALA A 16 -0.64 -6.25 7.68
CA ALA A 16 -1.26 -7.51 7.33
C ALA A 16 -0.18 -8.57 7.10
N SER A 17 -0.50 -9.82 7.42
CA SER A 17 0.37 -10.95 7.11
C SER A 17 -0.40 -11.94 6.25
N ASN A 18 0.27 -12.46 5.22
CA ASN A 18 -0.27 -13.44 4.30
C ASN A 18 0.84 -14.38 3.83
N VAL A 19 0.46 -15.56 3.35
CA VAL A 19 1.41 -16.52 2.77
C VAL A 19 1.33 -16.38 1.25
N ILE A 20 2.46 -16.14 0.60
CA ILE A 20 2.54 -16.08 -0.86
C ILE A 20 3.32 -17.28 -1.42
N PRO A 21 2.88 -17.87 -2.55
CA PRO A 21 3.67 -18.85 -3.26
C PRO A 21 4.79 -18.14 -4.03
N PHE A 22 6.03 -18.57 -3.82
CA PHE A 22 7.20 -18.15 -4.57
C PHE A 22 7.63 -19.27 -5.51
N ALA A 23 7.40 -19.10 -6.81
CA ALA A 23 7.90 -20.01 -7.82
C ALA A 23 9.31 -19.60 -8.24
N SER A 24 10.27 -20.53 -8.22
CA SER A 24 11.59 -20.29 -8.81
C SER A 24 11.46 -20.09 -10.33
N PRO A 25 12.22 -19.16 -10.94
CA PRO A 25 12.19 -18.99 -12.39
C PRO A 25 12.53 -20.30 -13.11
N LEU A 26 11.80 -20.62 -14.18
CA LEU A 26 11.89 -21.86 -14.97
C LEU A 26 13.21 -22.04 -15.77
N HIS A 27 14.26 -21.26 -15.51
CA HIS A 27 15.47 -21.27 -16.34
C HIS A 27 16.73 -21.55 -15.52
N SER A 28 16.96 -22.85 -15.27
CA SER A 28 18.30 -23.37 -15.08
C SER A 28 18.48 -24.53 -16.05
N VAL A 29 19.53 -24.47 -16.87
CA VAL A 29 19.89 -25.51 -17.86
C VAL A 29 20.16 -26.87 -17.18
N PHE A 30 20.33 -26.89 -15.86
CA PHE A 30 20.63 -28.06 -15.05
C PHE A 30 19.43 -28.60 -14.25
N ILE A 31 18.25 -27.96 -14.28
CA ILE A 31 17.08 -28.37 -13.48
C ILE A 31 15.96 -28.83 -14.42
N ARG A 32 15.75 -30.15 -14.48
CA ARG A 32 14.86 -30.82 -15.45
C ARG A 32 13.38 -30.84 -15.05
N ALA A 33 13.02 -30.36 -13.85
CA ALA A 33 11.65 -30.28 -13.35
C ALA A 33 11.42 -28.96 -12.60
N PRO A 34 10.26 -28.28 -12.77
CA PRO A 34 9.94 -27.11 -11.98
C PRO A 34 9.89 -27.49 -10.50
N ALA A 35 10.67 -26.79 -9.67
CA ALA A 35 10.58 -26.94 -8.22
C ALA A 35 9.18 -26.53 -7.75
N SER A 36 8.62 -27.27 -6.78
CA SER A 36 7.37 -26.90 -6.13
C SER A 36 7.47 -25.47 -5.55
N PRO A 37 6.38 -24.68 -5.61
CA PRO A 37 6.40 -23.32 -5.10
C PRO A 37 6.71 -23.32 -3.59
N LEU A 38 7.62 -22.44 -3.20
CA LEU A 38 7.97 -22.21 -1.81
C LEU A 38 6.91 -21.28 -1.21
N TYR A 39 6.23 -21.70 -0.14
CA TYR A 39 5.27 -20.85 0.55
C TYR A 39 5.98 -20.01 1.61
N VAL A 40 5.98 -18.70 1.44
CA VAL A 40 6.70 -17.77 2.32
C VAL A 40 5.71 -16.88 3.05
N PRO A 41 5.77 -16.81 4.39
CA PRO A 41 5.01 -15.81 5.13
C PRO A 41 5.59 -14.42 4.84
N VAL A 42 4.72 -13.50 4.46
CA VAL A 42 5.06 -12.12 4.16
C VAL A 42 4.20 -11.23 5.04
N THR A 43 4.84 -10.21 5.61
CA THR A 43 4.16 -9.12 6.31
C THR A 43 4.23 -7.87 5.44
N THR A 44 3.09 -7.27 5.22
CA THR A 44 2.93 -5.99 4.55
C THR A 44 2.69 -4.93 5.62
N ILE A 45 3.57 -3.92 5.65
CA ILE A 45 3.38 -2.70 6.43
C ILE A 45 2.89 -1.64 5.45
N MET A 46 1.76 -1.03 5.76
CA MET A 46 1.02 -0.14 4.88
C MET A 46 0.82 1.18 5.60
N GLU A 47 0.74 2.24 4.82
CA GLU A 47 0.27 3.53 5.30
C GLU A 47 -1.00 3.91 4.54
N LYS A 48 -1.97 4.41 5.30
CA LYS A 48 -3.23 4.94 4.80
C LYS A 48 -3.32 6.41 5.19
N ILE A 49 -3.41 7.27 4.19
CA ILE A 49 -3.62 8.70 4.41
C ILE A 49 -5.02 8.98 4.97
N LEU A 50 -5.11 9.95 5.87
CA LEU A 50 -6.40 10.46 6.35
C LEU A 50 -7.19 11.09 5.19
N GLY A 51 -8.45 10.64 5.04
CA GLY A 51 -9.50 11.29 4.24
C GLY A 51 -9.00 11.99 2.98
N PRO A 52 -8.64 11.27 1.91
CA PRO A 52 -8.02 11.89 0.74
C PRO A 52 -8.83 13.08 0.24
N VAL A 53 -8.11 14.15 -0.14
CA VAL A 53 -8.71 15.33 -0.78
C VAL A 53 -9.04 15.03 -2.24
N SER A 54 -8.25 14.16 -2.88
CA SER A 54 -8.51 13.65 -4.22
C SER A 54 -9.85 12.92 -4.26
N ILE A 55 -10.74 13.39 -5.13
CA ILE A 55 -12.05 12.79 -5.34
C ILE A 55 -12.14 12.22 -6.76
N GLY A 56 -12.80 11.06 -6.81
CA GLY A 56 -13.04 10.30 -8.01
C GLY A 56 -14.42 10.50 -8.63
N LEU A 57 -14.76 9.59 -9.54
CA LEU A 57 -16.10 9.44 -10.06
C LEU A 57 -16.46 7.97 -10.21
N LEU A 58 -17.76 7.71 -10.19
CA LEU A 58 -18.37 6.44 -10.57
C LEU A 58 -19.35 6.73 -11.70
N ARG A 59 -19.30 5.92 -12.76
CA ARG A 59 -20.30 5.97 -13.83
C ARG A 59 -20.68 4.58 -14.28
N LEU A 60 -21.90 4.42 -14.76
CA LEU A 60 -22.36 3.17 -15.35
C LEU A 60 -21.51 2.83 -16.58
N ALA A 61 -21.04 1.59 -16.64
CA ALA A 61 -20.46 1.01 -17.86
C ALA A 61 -21.56 0.52 -18.82
N SER A 62 -22.68 0.08 -18.26
CA SER A 62 -23.87 -0.46 -18.92
C SER A 62 -25.10 -0.18 -18.03
N THR A 63 -26.29 -0.25 -18.61
CA THR A 63 -27.55 -0.24 -17.85
C THR A 63 -27.88 -1.61 -17.23
N ASP A 64 -27.14 -2.67 -17.59
CA ASP A 64 -27.23 -3.98 -16.93
C ASP A 64 -26.57 -3.94 -15.55
N VAL A 65 -27.36 -4.13 -14.49
CA VAL A 65 -26.93 -4.08 -13.09
C VAL A 65 -25.86 -5.13 -12.73
N ARG A 66 -25.71 -6.19 -13.52
CA ARG A 66 -24.70 -7.25 -13.30
C ARG A 66 -23.30 -6.81 -13.72
N ILE A 67 -23.21 -5.72 -14.47
CA ILE A 67 -21.94 -5.19 -14.96
C ILE A 67 -21.42 -4.14 -13.99
N ASN A 68 -20.19 -4.36 -13.48
CA ASN A 68 -19.55 -3.43 -12.57
C ASN A 68 -19.42 -2.01 -13.20
N PRO A 69 -19.67 -0.95 -12.41
CA PRO A 69 -19.51 0.41 -12.89
C PRO A 69 -18.02 0.74 -13.11
N VAL A 70 -17.76 1.76 -13.91
CA VAL A 70 -16.42 2.33 -14.06
C VAL A 70 -16.16 3.29 -12.91
N VAL A 71 -15.13 3.01 -12.13
CA VAL A 71 -14.69 3.86 -11.02
C VAL A 71 -13.29 4.42 -11.32
N ARG A 72 -13.10 5.70 -11.03
CA ARG A 72 -11.78 6.35 -11.02
C ARG A 72 -11.63 7.10 -9.70
N PHE A 73 -10.54 6.89 -8.97
CA PHE A 73 -10.30 7.55 -7.69
C PHE A 73 -9.42 8.80 -7.79
N ASN A 74 -8.65 8.94 -8.88
CA ASN A 74 -7.70 10.04 -9.08
C ASN A 74 -6.67 10.17 -7.95
N TYR A 75 -6.08 9.05 -7.51
CA TYR A 75 -5.05 9.04 -6.45
C TYR A 75 -3.97 10.11 -6.71
N PHE A 76 -3.70 10.93 -5.70
CA PHE A 76 -2.72 12.04 -5.75
C PHE A 76 -3.00 13.09 -6.83
N SER A 77 -4.27 13.30 -7.19
CA SER A 77 -4.67 14.46 -7.98
C SER A 77 -4.52 15.77 -7.20
N ASP A 78 -4.78 15.73 -5.89
CA ASP A 78 -4.44 16.80 -4.96
C ASP A 78 -3.03 16.56 -4.40
N PRO A 79 -2.13 17.56 -4.44
CA PRO A 79 -0.77 17.41 -3.93
C PRO A 79 -0.70 17.14 -2.42
N GLN A 80 -1.69 17.55 -1.62
CA GLN A 80 -1.71 17.27 -0.17
C GLN A 80 -1.75 15.76 0.11
N ASP A 81 -2.46 14.99 -0.72
CA ASP A 81 -2.51 13.54 -0.53
C ASP A 81 -1.13 12.88 -0.76
N LEU A 82 -0.36 13.43 -1.71
CA LEU A 82 0.98 12.95 -2.01
C LEU A 82 1.95 13.30 -0.87
N GLU A 83 1.85 14.52 -0.34
CA GLU A 83 2.63 14.94 0.83
C GLU A 83 2.34 14.07 2.05
N ARG A 84 1.06 13.77 2.32
CA ARG A 84 0.66 12.85 3.39
C ARG A 84 1.27 11.46 3.21
N CYS A 85 1.21 10.91 1.99
CA CYS A 85 1.84 9.61 1.68
C CYS A 85 3.35 9.64 1.93
N VAL A 86 4.05 10.72 1.53
CA VAL A 86 5.49 10.87 1.74
C VAL A 86 5.83 10.85 3.23
N ASN A 87 5.12 11.64 4.04
CA ASN A 87 5.33 11.71 5.48
C ASN A 87 5.01 10.37 6.18
N GLY A 88 3.91 9.73 5.79
CA GLY A 88 3.53 8.41 6.27
C GLY A 88 4.55 7.32 5.91
N THR A 89 5.06 7.33 4.68
CA THR A 89 6.08 6.39 4.21
C THR A 89 7.42 6.58 4.93
N ARG A 90 7.79 7.83 5.27
CA ARG A 90 8.96 8.10 6.14
C ARG A 90 8.79 7.46 7.52
N LYS A 91 7.57 7.52 8.09
CA LYS A 91 7.29 6.86 9.36
C LYS A 91 7.45 5.34 9.28
N ILE A 92 7.06 4.71 8.16
CA ILE A 92 7.38 3.29 7.93
C ILE A 92 8.91 3.07 7.95
N GLY A 93 9.68 3.94 7.29
CA GLY A 93 11.15 3.89 7.32
C GLY A 93 11.75 4.02 8.71
N GLU A 94 11.17 4.84 9.59
CA GLU A 94 11.55 4.93 11.01
C GLU A 94 11.23 3.63 11.76
N ILE A 95 10.04 3.06 11.54
CA ILE A 95 9.61 1.80 12.17
C ILE A 95 10.54 0.66 11.80
N LEU A 96 10.90 0.52 10.52
CA LEU A 96 11.83 -0.50 10.05
C LEU A 96 13.23 -0.37 10.68
N ARG A 97 13.65 0.84 11.07
CA ARG A 97 14.92 1.10 11.77
C ARG A 97 14.84 0.87 13.29
N SER A 98 13.65 0.66 13.84
CA SER A 98 13.47 0.44 15.28
C SER A 98 14.12 -0.86 15.75
N ARG A 99 14.46 -0.93 17.04
CA ARG A 99 15.00 -2.14 17.67
C ARG A 99 14.06 -3.33 17.51
N ALA A 100 12.74 -3.11 17.65
CA ALA A 100 11.73 -4.17 17.54
C ALA A 100 11.71 -4.82 16.15
N MET A 101 12.06 -4.08 15.10
CA MET A 101 12.06 -4.61 13.74
C MET A 101 13.32 -5.42 13.39
N GLN A 102 14.37 -5.35 14.21
CA GLN A 102 15.61 -6.09 13.93
C GLN A 102 15.38 -7.60 13.90
N ASP A 103 14.50 -8.13 14.74
CA ASP A 103 14.21 -9.57 14.84
C ASP A 103 13.65 -10.17 13.54
N PHE A 104 13.09 -9.32 12.67
CA PHE A 104 12.56 -9.72 11.36
C PHE A 104 13.58 -9.56 10.22
N MET A 105 14.80 -9.09 10.50
CA MET A 105 15.86 -9.01 9.49
C MET A 105 16.51 -10.36 9.25
N ILE A 106 16.71 -10.70 7.98
CA ILE A 106 17.37 -11.93 7.57
C ILE A 106 18.87 -11.75 7.67
N ARG A 107 19.54 -12.71 8.31
CA ARG A 107 21.00 -12.79 8.39
C ARG A 107 21.56 -13.34 7.08
N GLU A 108 22.48 -12.60 6.49
CA GLU A 108 23.20 -12.98 5.28
C GLU A 108 24.48 -13.74 5.62
N TRP A 109 25.10 -14.33 4.60
CA TRP A 109 26.28 -15.18 4.75
C TRP A 109 27.42 -14.46 5.50
N PHE A 110 27.65 -13.19 5.18
CA PHE A 110 28.71 -12.37 5.78
C PHE A 110 28.32 -11.72 7.12
N GLY A 111 27.22 -12.15 7.75
CA GLY A 111 26.77 -11.64 9.05
C GLY A 111 25.94 -10.35 8.99
N ASN A 112 25.88 -9.67 7.84
CA ASN A 112 24.99 -8.53 7.64
C ASN A 112 23.52 -8.94 7.81
N ARG A 113 22.71 -8.05 8.39
CA ARG A 113 21.26 -8.25 8.56
C ARG A 113 20.52 -7.23 7.69
N ARG A 114 19.55 -7.69 6.91
CA ARG A 114 18.69 -6.80 6.11
C ARG A 114 17.29 -7.37 5.95
N PHE A 115 16.33 -6.49 5.71
CA PHE A 115 15.02 -6.90 5.21
C PHE A 115 15.12 -7.40 3.78
N ARG A 116 14.26 -8.37 3.44
CA ARG A 116 13.98 -8.71 2.04
C ARG A 116 12.58 -8.24 1.72
N PHE A 117 12.47 -7.43 0.69
CA PHE A 117 11.20 -6.87 0.25
C PHE A 117 10.67 -7.66 -0.94
N VAL A 118 9.35 -7.82 -1.00
CA VAL A 118 8.64 -8.27 -2.20
C VAL A 118 8.16 -7.01 -2.92
N GLY A 119 8.63 -6.80 -4.15
CA GLY A 119 8.37 -5.57 -4.90
C GLY A 119 9.40 -4.48 -4.64
N ALA A 120 9.00 -3.22 -4.84
CA ALA A 120 9.88 -2.06 -4.69
C ALA A 120 10.21 -1.83 -3.20
N PRO A 121 11.49 -1.86 -2.79
CA PRO A 121 11.88 -1.50 -1.43
C PRO A 121 11.72 0.01 -1.21
N LEU A 122 11.64 0.42 0.05
CA LEU A 122 11.71 1.84 0.40
C LEU A 122 12.98 2.47 -0.19
N PRO A 123 12.91 3.75 -0.64
CA PRO A 123 14.08 4.47 -1.08
C PRO A 123 15.18 4.51 -0.02
N VAL A 124 16.44 4.50 -0.48
CA VAL A 124 17.61 4.64 0.40
C VAL A 124 17.66 6.05 0.96
N ASP A 125 17.52 7.06 0.08
CA ASP A 125 17.43 8.46 0.49
C ASP A 125 15.97 8.84 0.78
N GLN A 126 15.56 8.63 2.02
CA GLN A 126 14.22 8.97 2.50
C GLN A 126 14.07 10.48 2.80
N SER A 127 15.17 11.23 2.80
CA SER A 127 15.16 12.68 3.01
C SER A 127 14.77 13.44 1.74
N ASN A 128 14.95 12.83 0.57
CA ASN A 128 14.62 13.43 -0.72
C ASN A 128 13.12 13.29 -1.05
N ASP A 129 12.40 14.41 -1.02
CA ASP A 129 10.95 14.47 -1.29
C ASP A 129 10.58 13.94 -2.69
N LEU A 130 11.39 14.22 -3.71
CA LEU A 130 11.09 13.78 -5.08
C LEU A 130 11.16 12.27 -5.23
N VAL A 131 12.16 11.64 -4.60
CA VAL A 131 12.32 10.18 -4.62
C VAL A 131 11.20 9.50 -3.82
N MET A 132 10.82 10.08 -2.68
CA MET A 132 9.72 9.56 -1.87
C MET A 132 8.37 9.73 -2.57
N ALA A 133 8.14 10.86 -3.24
CA ALA A 133 6.92 11.12 -3.99
C ALA A 133 6.78 10.17 -5.20
N ASP A 134 7.87 9.91 -5.92
CA ASP A 134 7.90 8.91 -7.00
C ASP A 134 7.61 7.50 -6.47
N PHE A 135 8.17 7.14 -5.32
CA PHE A 135 7.84 5.87 -4.65
C PHE A 135 6.33 5.78 -4.36
N CYS A 136 5.76 6.77 -3.67
CA CYS A 136 4.31 6.85 -3.40
C CYS A 136 3.47 6.67 -4.67
N ARG A 137 3.80 7.38 -5.76
CA ARG A 137 3.08 7.28 -7.05
C ARG A 137 3.17 5.89 -7.67
N ARG A 138 4.32 5.22 -7.57
CA ARG A 138 4.55 3.91 -8.20
C ARG A 138 3.98 2.75 -7.40
N THR A 139 3.89 2.89 -6.07
CA THR A 139 3.49 1.80 -5.18
C THR A 139 2.10 1.97 -4.57
N VAL A 140 1.39 3.06 -4.89
CA VAL A 140 0.03 3.28 -4.39
C VAL A 140 -0.88 2.12 -4.73
N SER A 141 -1.66 1.71 -3.72
CA SER A 141 -2.69 0.70 -3.84
C SER A 141 -3.90 1.10 -2.99
N THR A 142 -5.00 0.39 -3.17
CA THR A 142 -6.19 0.59 -2.35
C THR A 142 -6.06 -0.16 -1.03
N ILE A 143 -6.51 0.45 0.06
CA ILE A 143 -6.75 -0.20 1.35
C ILE A 143 -8.21 -0.69 1.48
N TRP A 144 -8.95 -0.69 0.37
CA TRP A 144 -10.36 -1.11 0.28
C TRP A 144 -11.35 -0.27 1.10
N HIS A 145 -10.92 0.86 1.66
CA HIS A 145 -11.76 1.79 2.44
C HIS A 145 -12.31 2.96 1.59
N TYR A 146 -12.76 2.69 0.36
CA TYR A 146 -13.39 3.71 -0.48
C TYR A 146 -14.80 4.07 0.02
N HIS A 147 -15.19 5.33 -0.16
CA HIS A 147 -16.46 5.88 0.28
C HIS A 147 -16.85 7.08 -0.59
N GLY A 148 -18.08 7.57 -0.45
CA GLY A 148 -18.63 8.68 -1.22
C GLY A 148 -19.72 8.26 -2.21
N GLY A 149 -19.86 9.00 -3.31
CA GLY A 149 -20.91 8.78 -4.32
C GLY A 149 -22.19 9.54 -4.02
N ALA A 150 -22.93 9.14 -2.99
CA ALA A 150 -24.18 9.78 -2.57
C ALA A 150 -24.02 10.39 -1.17
N VAL A 151 -23.43 11.58 -1.10
CA VAL A 151 -23.06 12.21 0.19
C VAL A 151 -24.14 13.18 0.69
N VAL A 152 -24.25 13.28 2.02
CA VAL A 152 -25.12 14.24 2.72
C VAL A 152 -24.80 15.67 2.28
N GLY A 153 -25.84 16.47 2.02
CA GLY A 153 -25.74 17.84 1.55
C GLY A 153 -25.43 18.00 0.06
N LYS A 154 -25.23 16.89 -0.68
CA LYS A 154 -25.12 16.90 -2.16
C LYS A 154 -26.18 16.07 -2.84
N VAL A 155 -26.40 14.85 -2.37
CA VAL A 155 -27.36 13.89 -2.96
C VAL A 155 -28.47 13.56 -1.99
N VAL A 156 -28.18 13.53 -0.68
CA VAL A 156 -29.17 13.27 0.35
C VAL A 156 -29.20 14.36 1.43
N ASP A 157 -30.33 14.54 2.11
CA ASP A 157 -30.48 15.43 3.25
C ASP A 157 -29.91 14.82 4.56
N THR A 158 -30.04 15.55 5.68
CA THR A 158 -29.56 15.09 7.00
C THR A 158 -30.32 13.88 7.54
N ASP A 159 -31.50 13.60 7.01
CA ASP A 159 -32.32 12.42 7.31
C ASP A 159 -32.05 11.28 6.30
N LEU A 160 -31.01 11.42 5.45
CA LEU A 160 -30.57 10.48 4.43
C LEU A 160 -31.58 10.25 3.29
N LYS A 161 -32.50 11.19 3.04
CA LYS A 161 -33.44 11.16 1.91
C LYS A 161 -32.86 11.87 0.70
N VAL A 162 -33.15 11.35 -0.51
CA VAL A 162 -32.74 11.94 -1.81
C VAL A 162 -33.61 13.16 -2.15
#